data_AF-A0A7K0W4E9-F1
#
_entry.id   AF-A0A7K0W4E9-F1
#
_cell.length_a   1.000
_cell.length_b   1.000
_cell.length_c   1.000
_cell.angle_alpha   90.00
_cell.angle_beta   90.00
_cell.angle_gamma   90.00
#
_symmetry.space_group_name_H-M   'P 1'
#
loop_
_entity.id
_entity.type
_entity.pdbx_description
1 polymer ?
#
loop_
_entity_poly.entity_id
_entity_poly.type
_entity_poly.pdbx_seq_one_letter_code
_entity_poly.pdbx_strand_id
1 'polypeptide(L)'
;MIDPQRALADIRIRVQGDLTQFLGKQTTYLSEIGAELVPAAEAMNSFLLDSGKRLRPLFAYAGYLASGGTDDESIITAVASLELLQACALIHDDLMDGSDTRRGKPAMHRHFESIHRSKELSGSAIGYGAS
;
A
#
# COMPACT_ATOMS: atom_id res chain seq x y z
N MET A 1 33.19 -10.14 -2.85
CA MET A 1 32.66 -8.83 -2.42
C MET A 1 31.19 -8.81 -2.81
N ILE A 2 30.28 -8.72 -1.83
CA ILE A 2 28.83 -8.64 -2.11
C ILE A 2 28.57 -7.27 -2.74
N ASP A 3 27.86 -7.23 -3.87
CA ASP A 3 27.42 -5.98 -4.49
C ASP A 3 26.25 -5.41 -3.67
N PRO A 4 26.41 -4.25 -3.01
CA PRO A 4 25.35 -3.65 -2.20
C PRO A 4 24.11 -3.28 -3.01
N GLN A 5 24.26 -2.92 -4.28
CA GLN A 5 23.12 -2.56 -5.13
C GLN A 5 22.25 -3.78 -5.43
N ARG A 6 22.90 -4.91 -5.71
CA ARG A 6 22.23 -6.19 -5.91
C ARG A 6 21.52 -6.66 -4.65
N ALA A 7 22.18 -6.60 -3.49
CA ALA A 7 21.56 -6.96 -2.21
C ALA A 7 20.31 -6.13 -1.91
N LEU A 8 20.37 -4.80 -2.13
CA LEU A 8 19.19 -3.94 -1.94
C LEU A 8 18.08 -4.20 -2.94
N ALA A 9 18.42 -4.57 -4.19
CA ALA A 9 17.43 -4.96 -5.19
C ALA A 9 16.71 -6.25 -4.79
N ASP A 10 17.44 -7.24 -4.27
CA ASP A 10 16.89 -8.52 -3.82
C ASP A 10 15.89 -8.31 -2.66
N ILE A 11 16.21 -7.44 -1.69
CA ILE A 11 15.28 -7.12 -0.59
C ILE A 11 14.03 -6.38 -1.09
N ARG A 12 14.16 -5.47 -2.06
CA ARG A 12 12.99 -4.83 -2.67
C ARG A 12 12.04 -5.84 -3.30
N ILE A 13 12.59 -6.84 -3.99
CA ILE A 13 11.81 -7.91 -4.62
C ILE A 13 11.09 -8.74 -3.56
N ARG A 14 11.77 -9.13 -2.48
CA ARG A 14 11.17 -9.89 -1.37
C ARG A 14 10.04 -9.12 -0.70
N VAL A 15 10.26 -7.84 -0.39
CA VAL A 15 9.22 -6.96 0.17
C VAL A 15 8.04 -6.79 -0.78
N GLN A 16 8.29 -6.59 -2.08
CA GLN A 16 7.23 -6.51 -3.08
C GLN A 16 6.43 -7.81 -3.15
N GLY A 17 7.10 -8.95 -3.11
CA GLY A 17 6.49 -10.28 -3.12
C GLY A 17 5.60 -10.52 -1.90
N ASP A 18 6.11 -10.21 -0.71
CA ASP A 18 5.37 -10.33 0.56
C ASP A 18 4.10 -9.46 0.55
N LEU A 19 4.23 -8.18 0.15
CA LEU A 19 3.08 -7.28 -0.01
C LEU A 19 2.06 -7.81 -1.02
N THR A 20 2.53 -8.29 -2.18
CA THR A 20 1.65 -8.84 -3.22
C THR A 20 0.88 -10.05 -2.71
N GLN A 21 1.55 -10.95 -1.99
CA GLN A 21 0.93 -12.13 -1.40
C GLN A 21 -0.09 -11.74 -0.31
N PHE A 22 0.28 -10.83 0.59
CA PHE A 22 -0.60 -10.36 1.65
C PHE A 22 -1.87 -9.72 1.07
N LEU A 23 -1.70 -8.81 0.12
CA LEU A 23 -2.78 -8.09 -0.54
C LEU A 23 -3.68 -9.00 -1.38
N GLY A 24 -3.11 -10.03 -2.02
CA GLY A 24 -3.89 -11.07 -2.69
C GLY A 24 -4.83 -11.80 -1.72
N LYS A 25 -4.32 -12.19 -0.54
CA LYS A 25 -5.14 -12.82 0.51
C LYS A 25 -6.24 -11.87 1.01
N GLN A 26 -5.94 -10.59 1.22
CA GLN A 26 -6.94 -9.61 1.64
C GLN A 26 -7.99 -9.37 0.56
N THR A 27 -7.60 -9.38 -0.72
CA THR A 27 -8.54 -9.24 -1.84
C THR A 27 -9.53 -10.40 -1.86
N THR A 28 -9.06 -11.64 -1.69
CA THR A 28 -9.94 -12.83 -1.56
C THR A 28 -10.87 -12.68 -0.36
N TYR A 29 -10.34 -12.37 0.82
CA TYR A 29 -11.13 -12.21 2.03
C TYR A 29 -12.23 -11.15 1.91
N LEU A 30 -11.90 -9.96 1.38
CA LEU A 30 -12.88 -8.89 1.17
C LEU A 30 -13.95 -9.27 0.16
N SER A 31 -13.58 -10.02 -0.89
CA SER A 31 -14.53 -10.50 -1.90
C SER A 31 -15.51 -11.54 -1.34
N GLU A 32 -15.08 -12.34 -0.37
CA GLU A 32 -15.95 -13.29 0.35
C GLU A 32 -16.94 -12.60 1.28
N ILE A 33 -16.61 -11.42 1.80
CA ILE A 33 -17.53 -10.61 2.61
C ILE A 33 -18.61 -9.97 1.73
N GLY A 34 -18.21 -9.33 0.62
CA GLY A 34 -19.15 -8.64 -0.25
C GLY A 34 -18.51 -8.03 -1.49
N ALA A 35 -19.24 -8.08 -2.61
CA ALA A 35 -18.76 -7.57 -3.90
C ALA A 35 -18.52 -6.05 -3.87
N GLU A 36 -19.18 -5.33 -2.96
CA GLU A 36 -19.00 -3.89 -2.72
C GLU A 36 -17.62 -3.53 -2.16
N LEU A 37 -16.88 -4.48 -1.59
CA LEU A 37 -15.53 -4.25 -1.05
C LEU A 37 -14.42 -4.45 -2.09
N VAL A 38 -14.73 -5.04 -3.25
CA VAL A 38 -13.77 -5.29 -4.32
C VAL A 38 -13.09 -4.00 -4.80
N PRO A 39 -13.80 -2.88 -5.05
CA PRO A 39 -13.15 -1.62 -5.42
C PRO A 39 -12.17 -1.11 -4.37
N ALA A 40 -12.44 -1.36 -3.07
CA ALA A 40 -11.52 -0.99 -2.01
C ALA A 40 -10.25 -1.83 -1.99
N ALA A 41 -10.38 -3.14 -2.20
CA ALA A 41 -9.23 -4.02 -2.36
C ALA A 41 -8.37 -3.61 -3.57
N GLU A 42 -8.99 -3.33 -4.72
CA GLU A 42 -8.30 -2.90 -5.94
C GLU A 42 -7.57 -1.56 -5.77
N ALA A 43 -8.22 -0.59 -5.14
CA ALA A 43 -7.62 0.71 -4.86
C ALA A 43 -6.41 0.59 -3.93
N MET A 44 -6.51 -0.23 -2.88
CA MET A 44 -5.39 -0.52 -1.97
C MET A 44 -4.25 -1.24 -2.68
N ASN A 45 -4.56 -2.19 -3.57
CA ASN A 45 -3.56 -2.89 -4.38
C ASN A 45 -2.78 -1.93 -5.26
N SER A 46 -3.47 -1.06 -6.02
CA SER A 46 -2.78 -0.05 -6.84
C SER A 46 -1.95 0.90 -5.99
N PHE A 47 -2.50 1.39 -4.87
CA PHE A 47 -1.79 2.34 -4.00
C PHE A 47 -0.47 1.77 -3.46
N LEU A 48 -0.51 0.52 -2.98
CA LEU A 48 0.64 -0.11 -2.34
C LEU A 48 1.62 -0.71 -3.34
N LEU A 49 1.16 -1.37 -4.41
CA LEU A 49 2.03 -2.12 -5.32
C LEU A 49 2.75 -1.22 -6.32
N ASP A 50 2.21 -0.04 -6.64
CA ASP A 50 2.85 0.94 -7.53
C ASP A 50 4.02 1.71 -6.85
N SER A 51 4.22 1.52 -5.54
CA SER A 51 5.27 2.20 -4.76
C SER A 51 6.65 1.56 -4.97
N GLY A 52 7.42 2.02 -5.96
CA GLY A 52 8.68 1.36 -6.34
C GLY A 52 9.91 1.61 -5.45
N LYS A 53 9.89 2.60 -4.54
CA LYS A 53 11.10 3.02 -3.81
C LYS A 53 11.40 2.21 -2.55
N ARG A 54 10.39 1.64 -1.88
CA ARG A 54 10.48 0.77 -0.68
C ARG A 54 11.54 1.18 0.35
N LEU A 55 11.76 2.50 0.55
CA LEU A 55 12.88 2.99 1.36
C LEU A 55 12.71 2.63 2.84
N ARG A 56 11.48 2.70 3.37
CA ARG A 56 11.18 2.41 4.78
C ARG A 56 11.52 0.95 5.13
N PRO A 57 11.02 -0.05 4.38
CA PRO A 57 11.43 -1.44 4.58
C PRO A 57 12.96 -1.63 4.52
N LEU A 58 13.64 -1.00 3.56
CA LEU A 58 15.09 -1.15 3.40
C LEU A 58 15.88 -0.59 4.58
N PHE A 59 15.50 0.59 5.10
CA PHE A 59 16.16 1.15 6.29
C PHE A 59 15.92 0.29 7.52
N ALA A 60 14.69 -0.19 7.72
CA ALA A 60 14.37 -1.07 8.85
C ALA A 60 15.16 -2.40 8.77
N TYR A 61 15.21 -3.01 7.59
CA TYR A 61 15.98 -4.22 7.34
C TYR A 61 17.48 -4.03 7.57
N ALA A 62 18.05 -2.94 7.04
CA ALA A 62 19.46 -2.62 7.25
C ALA A 62 19.80 -2.39 8.74
N GLY A 63 18.93 -1.69 9.47
CA GLY A 63 19.08 -1.49 10.91
C GLY A 63 19.04 -2.79 11.70
N TYR A 64 18.12 -3.70 11.34
CA TYR A 64 18.01 -5.01 11.96
C TYR A 64 19.27 -5.86 11.74
N LEU A 65 19.78 -5.94 10.50
CA LEU A 65 21.04 -6.64 10.22
C LEU A 65 22.24 -6.01 10.94
N ALA A 66 22.32 -4.68 10.96
CA ALA A 66 23.39 -3.96 11.67
C ALA A 66 23.38 -4.23 13.18
N SER A 67 22.23 -4.62 13.74
CA SER A 67 22.08 -5.01 15.14
C SER A 67 22.39 -6.48 15.44
N GLY A 68 22.83 -7.26 14.44
CA GLY A 68 23.09 -8.70 14.56
C GLY A 68 21.88 -9.59 14.25
N GLY A 69 20.83 -9.03 13.64
CA GLY A 69 19.68 -9.79 13.16
C GLY A 69 20.04 -10.77 12.05
N THR A 70 19.24 -11.83 11.91
CA THR A 70 19.42 -12.85 10.86
C THR A 70 18.42 -12.65 9.74
N ASP A 71 18.88 -12.76 8.49
CA ASP A 71 18.01 -12.71 7.33
C ASP A 71 17.06 -13.92 7.28
N ASP A 72 15.76 -13.66 7.41
CA ASP A 72 14.69 -14.65 7.28
C ASP A 72 13.41 -14.00 6.72
N GLU A 73 12.39 -14.80 6.43
CA GLU A 73 11.13 -14.27 5.88
C GLU A 73 10.31 -13.48 6.91
N SER A 74 10.46 -13.76 8.21
CA SER A 74 9.72 -13.05 9.24
C SER A 74 10.13 -11.58 9.33
N ILE A 75 11.42 -11.27 9.17
CA ILE A 75 11.88 -9.88 9.10
C ILE A 75 11.37 -9.21 7.83
N ILE A 76 11.30 -9.91 6.68
CA ILE A 76 10.73 -9.35 5.44
C ILE A 76 9.29 -8.94 5.65
N THR A 77 8.44 -9.81 6.20
CA THR A 77 7.04 -9.49 6.52
C THR A 77 6.95 -8.31 7.49
N ALA A 78 7.78 -8.30 8.55
CA ALA A 78 7.79 -7.22 9.53
C ALA A 78 8.13 -5.86 8.88
N VAL A 79 9.17 -5.79 8.05
CA VAL A 79 9.57 -4.53 7.40
C VAL A 79 8.62 -4.14 6.26
N ALA A 80 7.99 -5.11 5.57
CA ALA A 80 6.98 -4.87 4.55
C ALA A 80 5.74 -4.18 5.14
N SER A 81 5.36 -4.51 6.38
CA SER A 81 4.23 -3.88 7.08
C SER A 81 4.36 -2.35 7.20
N LEU A 82 5.58 -1.80 7.15
CA LEU A 82 5.81 -0.35 7.17
C LEU A 82 5.24 0.37 5.94
N GLU A 83 5.07 -0.32 4.81
CA GLU A 83 4.41 0.26 3.63
C GLU A 83 2.89 0.37 3.85
N LEU A 84 2.27 -0.53 4.62
CA LEU A 84 0.86 -0.41 5.03
C LEU A 84 0.67 0.80 5.96
N LEU A 85 1.56 0.95 6.95
CA LEU A 85 1.55 2.12 7.84
C LEU A 85 1.71 3.42 7.04
N GLN A 86 2.66 3.44 6.09
CA GLN A 86 2.84 4.59 5.23
C GLN A 86 1.61 4.88 4.36
N ALA A 87 0.94 3.85 3.84
CA ALA A 87 -0.27 4.04 3.05
C ALA A 87 -1.39 4.66 3.90
N CYS A 88 -1.60 4.15 5.10
CA CYS A 88 -2.55 4.71 6.06
C CYS A 88 -2.27 6.20 6.33
N ALA A 89 -1.01 6.56 6.62
CA ALA A 89 -0.62 7.95 6.83
C ALA A 89 -0.93 8.83 5.61
N LEU A 90 -0.51 8.42 4.41
CA LEU A 90 -0.72 9.22 3.20
C LEU A 90 -2.18 9.39 2.82
N ILE A 91 -2.99 8.34 2.96
CA ILE A 91 -4.41 8.37 2.62
C ILE A 91 -5.14 9.35 3.55
N HIS A 92 -4.86 9.29 4.85
CA HIS A 92 -5.45 10.21 5.80
C HIS A 92 -4.91 11.64 5.64
N ASP A 93 -3.61 11.82 5.38
CA ASP A 93 -3.02 13.14 5.10
C ASP A 93 -3.68 13.78 3.87
N ASP A 94 -3.85 13.03 2.77
CA ASP A 94 -4.50 13.52 1.56
C ASP A 94 -5.93 14.00 1.83
N LEU A 95 -6.67 13.29 2.70
CA LEU A 95 -8.01 13.68 3.11
C LEU A 95 -8.01 14.92 4.02
N MET A 96 -7.14 14.93 5.04
CA MET A 96 -7.05 16.03 6.01
C MET A 96 -6.61 17.35 5.34
N ASP A 97 -5.67 17.26 4.40
CA ASP A 97 -5.13 18.42 3.67
C ASP A 97 -5.99 18.83 2.46
N GLY A 98 -7.02 18.04 2.12
CA GLY A 98 -7.85 18.26 0.93
C GLY A 98 -7.06 18.14 -0.38
N SER A 99 -6.04 17.29 -0.41
CA SER A 99 -5.17 17.10 -1.58
C SER A 99 -5.85 16.25 -2.65
N ASP A 100 -6.05 16.83 -3.84
CA ASP A 100 -6.75 16.12 -4.93
C ASP A 100 -5.92 15.00 -5.57
N THR A 101 -4.59 15.06 -5.46
CA THR A 101 -3.69 14.15 -6.17
C THR A 101 -2.55 13.66 -5.30
N ARG A 102 -2.12 12.43 -5.58
CA ARG A 102 -0.97 11.75 -4.96
C ARG A 102 -0.17 11.03 -6.04
N ARG A 103 1.12 11.35 -6.15
CA ARG A 103 2.05 10.71 -7.11
C ARG A 103 1.54 10.73 -8.56
N GLY A 104 0.87 11.82 -8.96
CA GLY A 104 0.30 11.98 -10.31
C GLY A 104 -0.99 11.20 -10.56
N LYS A 105 -1.57 10.56 -9.54
CA LYS A 105 -2.88 9.90 -9.59
C LYS A 105 -3.87 10.65 -8.69
N PRO A 106 -5.19 10.49 -8.87
CA PRO A 106 -6.17 10.99 -7.90
C PRO A 106 -5.88 10.45 -6.49
N ALA A 107 -6.04 11.29 -5.47
CA ALA A 107 -6.03 10.83 -4.08
C ALA A 107 -7.16 9.84 -3.82
N MET A 108 -7.02 9.01 -2.78
CA MET A 108 -7.98 7.92 -2.51
C MET A 108 -9.43 8.42 -2.42
N HIS A 109 -9.66 9.51 -1.69
CA HIS A 109 -10.99 10.09 -1.55
C HIS A 109 -11.57 10.61 -2.87
N ARG A 110 -10.73 11.18 -3.75
CA ARG A 110 -11.13 11.59 -5.10
C ARG A 110 -11.41 10.41 -6.02
N HIS A 111 -10.67 9.32 -5.86
CA HIS A 111 -10.90 8.10 -6.62
C HIS A 111 -12.30 7.52 -6.31
N PHE A 112 -12.65 7.38 -5.04
CA PHE A 112 -13.98 6.89 -4.64
C PHE A 112 -15.11 7.87 -4.96
N GLU A 113 -14.88 9.18 -4.86
CA GLU A 113 -15.83 10.19 -5.35
C GLU A 113 -16.12 9.97 -6.85
N SER A 114 -15.09 9.73 -7.66
CA SER A 114 -15.24 9.46 -9.10
C SER A 114 -16.02 8.18 -9.37
N ILE A 115 -15.78 7.11 -8.62
CA ILE A 115 -16.53 5.85 -8.74
C ILE A 115 -18.01 6.09 -8.45
N HIS A 116 -18.32 6.79 -7.36
CA HIS A 116 -19.69 7.12 -6.96
C HIS A 116 -20.43 7.89 -8.06
N ARG A 117 -19.79 8.93 -8.62
CA ARG A 117 -20.33 9.71 -9.73
C ARG A 117 -20.55 8.86 -10.98
N SER A 118 -19.57 8.03 -11.36
CA SER A 118 -19.66 7.19 -12.56
C SER A 118 -20.75 6.12 -12.50
N LYS A 119 -21.09 5.69 -11.28
CA LYS A 119 -22.14 4.69 -11.03
C LYS A 119 -23.51 5.34 -10.76
N GLU A 120 -23.61 6.66 -10.84
CA GLU A 120 -24.83 7.44 -10.58
C GLU A 120 -25.50 7.07 -9.25
N LEU A 121 -24.67 6.80 -8.23
CA LEU A 121 -25.15 6.38 -6.93
C LEU A 121 -25.85 7.55 -6.22
N SER A 122 -26.81 7.21 -5.34
CA SER A 122 -27.51 8.22 -4.55
C SER A 122 -26.61 8.79 -3.44
N GLY A 123 -26.87 10.05 -3.06
CA GLY A 123 -26.18 10.72 -1.95
C GLY A 123 -24.99 11.58 -2.38
N SER A 124 -24.20 12.03 -1.40
CA SER A 124 -23.04 12.90 -1.64
C SER A 124 -21.82 12.09 -2.08
N ALA A 125 -21.37 12.31 -3.32
CA ALA A 125 -20.15 11.68 -3.83
C ALA A 125 -18.89 12.09 -3.04
N ILE A 126 -18.82 13.35 -2.61
CA ILE A 126 -17.71 13.87 -1.78
C ILE A 126 -17.74 13.19 -0.41
N GLY A 127 -18.95 13.06 0.18
CA GLY A 127 -19.12 12.37 1.46
C GLY A 127 -18.74 10.90 1.37
N TYR A 128 -19.12 10.23 0.28
CA TYR A 128 -18.74 8.84 0.01
C TYR A 128 -17.23 8.67 -0.11
N GLY A 129 -16.54 9.55 -0.85
CA GLY A 129 -15.09 9.49 -0.98
C GLY A 129 -14.33 9.73 0.33
N ALA A 130 -14.91 10.49 1.25
CA ALA A 130 -14.33 10.80 2.55
C ALA A 130 -14.68 9.79 3.67
N SER A 131 -15.52 8.79 3.39
CA SER A 131 -16.02 7.81 4.37
C SER A 131 -15.23 6.51 4.39
#